data_AF-A0A820P5W6-F1
#
_entry.id   AF-A0A820P5W6-F1
#
_cell.length_a   1.000
_cell.length_b   1.000
_cell.length_c   1.000
_cell.angle_alpha   90.00
_cell.angle_beta   90.00
_cell.angle_gamma   90.00
#
_symmetry.space_group_name_H-M   'P 1'
#
loop_
_entity.id
_entity.type
_entity.pdbx_description
1 polymer ?
#
loop_
_entity_poly.entity_id
_entity_poly.type
_entity_poly.pdbx_seq_one_letter_code
_entity_poly.pdbx_strand_id
1 'polypeptide(L)'
;MCYQLEIAKQHIIEKNFFVRNCSQISSNMSIIPNDTAKWFGLELTSNIDRFIGFYILLTICLTFDAIVRYRQKHRRLLLSVKFNVQLVGNRFPVLFEPFVIKNPDDGTYEFDMVNYQQADQGIYNFFKYLANFIFYRFGLEICYATIIIVVGSRLDMMAVLYAIWLGIFLISSRHFIQRVWPAYVFFLVIVFPLQYMSVVGAPPFLCFDYPWINIKLDGWIQLRRWLFLPDYVNPPSATQLIGDFFQLLFACQQWRVFKYETNEKDRIYARAGGSNREIIYDKENLKENPTWDFVMNRRNWFDHMKYVIFMYSAWTVLSIVYLAGTTRISLLGLGYLVACFYFFWYGQDFLTKHVTIMLRLWGFLIYYCFSVIFIKACLQVAVCIFLYSMIPCDGVKRTSSFCTFVDLLVPCLKPDLIPPKNCPATFK
;
A
#
# COMPACT_ATOMS: atom_id res chain seq x y z
N MET A 1 3.28 2.80 -33.94
CA MET A 1 3.99 3.30 -35.15
C MET A 1 3.35 2.78 -36.42
N CYS A 2 3.29 1.46 -36.66
CA CYS A 2 2.69 0.89 -37.87
C CYS A 2 1.21 1.27 -38.09
N TYR A 3 0.43 1.45 -37.02
CA TYR A 3 -0.98 1.87 -37.08
C TYR A 3 -1.19 3.30 -37.64
N GLN A 4 -0.14 4.12 -37.71
CA GLN A 4 -0.21 5.48 -38.28
C GLN A 4 -0.06 5.50 -39.80
N LEU A 5 0.31 4.37 -40.43
CA LEU A 5 0.47 4.28 -41.88
C LEU A 5 -0.90 4.33 -42.57
N GLU A 6 -0.98 5.11 -43.63
CA GLU A 6 -2.22 5.34 -44.40
C GLU A 6 -2.76 4.05 -45.04
N ILE A 7 -1.87 3.13 -45.37
CA ILE A 7 -2.18 1.78 -45.88
C ILE A 7 -2.92 0.94 -44.81
N ALA A 8 -2.51 1.04 -43.54
CA ALA A 8 -3.19 0.36 -42.44
C ALA A 8 -4.60 0.93 -42.23
N LYS A 9 -4.76 2.25 -42.40
CA LYS A 9 -6.06 2.94 -42.31
C LYS A 9 -7.02 2.47 -43.40
N GLN A 10 -6.58 2.42 -44.66
CA GLN A 10 -7.42 1.96 -45.78
C GLN A 10 -7.83 0.48 -45.62
N HIS A 11 -6.89 -0.40 -45.28
CA HIS A 11 -7.19 -1.83 -45.23
C HIS A 11 -8.07 -2.25 -44.04
N ILE A 12 -8.06 -1.49 -42.95
CA ILE A 12 -8.90 -1.73 -41.77
C ILE A 12 -10.33 -1.20 -42.00
N ILE A 13 -10.47 -0.03 -42.63
CA ILE A 13 -11.76 0.56 -43.00
C ILE A 13 -12.46 -0.32 -44.05
N GLU A 14 -11.74 -0.85 -45.05
CA GLU A 14 -12.31 -1.73 -46.09
C GLU A 14 -12.77 -3.09 -45.56
N LYS A 15 -12.08 -3.66 -44.55
CA LYS A 15 -12.38 -5.02 -44.05
C LYS A 15 -13.30 -5.07 -42.82
N ASN A 16 -13.80 -3.92 -42.32
CA ASN A 16 -14.62 -3.84 -41.10
C ASN A 16 -14.04 -4.63 -39.91
N PHE A 17 -12.71 -4.79 -39.84
CA PHE A 17 -12.10 -5.73 -38.88
C PHE A 17 -12.33 -5.29 -37.43
N PHE A 18 -12.42 -3.98 -37.22
CA PHE A 18 -12.59 -3.36 -35.91
C PHE A 18 -13.94 -2.64 -35.72
N VAL A 19 -14.89 -2.77 -36.66
CA VAL A 19 -16.21 -2.13 -36.58
C VAL A 19 -17.28 -3.21 -36.62
N ARG A 20 -17.79 -3.62 -35.45
CA ARG A 20 -19.06 -4.36 -35.35
C ARG A 20 -20.13 -3.42 -34.83
N ASN A 21 -21.12 -3.12 -35.67
CA ASN A 21 -22.33 -2.45 -35.23
C ASN A 21 -23.14 -3.40 -34.35
N CYS A 22 -23.11 -3.20 -33.03
CA CYS A 22 -23.99 -3.88 -32.10
C CYS A 22 -25.41 -3.30 -32.25
N SER A 23 -26.21 -3.83 -33.17
CA SER A 23 -27.48 -3.24 -33.59
C SER A 23 -28.72 -3.67 -32.79
N GLN A 24 -28.59 -4.53 -31.76
CA GLN A 24 -29.77 -5.17 -31.14
C GLN A 24 -29.78 -5.35 -29.62
N ILE A 25 -28.95 -4.65 -28.84
CA ILE A 25 -29.03 -4.75 -27.38
C ILE A 25 -29.13 -3.35 -26.77
N SER A 26 -30.26 -3.13 -26.07
CA SER A 26 -30.67 -2.02 -25.18
C SER A 26 -30.19 -0.59 -25.52
N SER A 27 -31.11 0.38 -25.43
CA SER A 27 -30.96 1.80 -25.82
C SER A 27 -29.80 2.60 -25.19
N ASN A 28 -28.96 2.01 -24.34
CA ASN A 28 -27.76 2.63 -23.78
C ASN A 28 -26.48 2.31 -24.57
N MET A 29 -26.49 1.32 -25.48
CA MET A 29 -25.30 0.89 -26.23
C MET A 29 -24.97 1.80 -27.43
N SER A 30 -25.90 2.69 -27.82
CA SER A 30 -25.71 3.68 -28.89
C SER A 30 -24.68 4.76 -28.59
N ILE A 31 -24.13 4.80 -27.36
CA ILE A 31 -23.19 5.83 -26.89
C ILE A 31 -21.73 5.34 -26.90
N ILE A 32 -21.47 4.04 -27.11
CA ILE A 32 -20.10 3.49 -27.08
C ILE A 32 -19.43 3.74 -28.44
N PRO A 33 -18.29 4.46 -28.50
CA PRO A 33 -17.55 4.60 -29.75
C PRO A 33 -17.09 3.22 -30.23
N ASN A 34 -17.51 2.90 -31.44
CA ASN A 34 -17.42 1.61 -32.13
C ASN A 34 -15.99 1.14 -32.48
N ASP A 35 -14.99 1.71 -31.82
CA ASP A 35 -13.60 1.67 -32.23
C ASP A 35 -12.84 0.62 -31.42
N THR A 36 -13.01 -0.63 -31.83
CA THR A 36 -12.46 -1.79 -31.10
C THR A 36 -10.92 -1.80 -31.12
N ALA A 37 -10.30 -1.04 -32.01
CA ALA A 37 -8.85 -0.76 -32.01
C ALA A 37 -8.41 -0.01 -30.74
N LYS A 38 -9.24 0.90 -30.20
CA LYS A 38 -8.93 1.63 -28.97
C LYS A 38 -8.85 0.73 -27.75
N TRP A 39 -9.64 -0.35 -27.72
CA TRP A 39 -9.58 -1.35 -26.64
C TRP A 39 -8.23 -2.08 -26.61
N PHE A 40 -7.62 -2.33 -27.77
CA PHE A 40 -6.25 -2.86 -27.88
C PHE A 40 -5.17 -1.80 -27.61
N GLY A 41 -5.54 -0.55 -27.31
CA GLY A 41 -4.60 0.56 -27.14
C GLY A 41 -4.05 1.13 -28.45
N LEU A 42 -4.70 0.86 -29.58
CA LEU A 42 -4.34 1.41 -30.88
C LEU A 42 -5.16 2.69 -31.13
N GLU A 43 -4.49 3.84 -31.07
CA GLU A 43 -5.11 5.13 -31.34
C GLU A 43 -4.32 5.90 -32.42
N LEU A 44 -5.06 6.51 -33.36
CA LEU A 44 -4.51 7.46 -34.33
C LEU A 44 -4.28 8.78 -33.60
N THR A 45 -3.04 9.26 -33.62
CA THR A 45 -2.64 10.47 -32.88
C THR A 45 -1.79 11.35 -33.79
N SER A 46 -1.99 12.67 -33.70
CA SER A 46 -1.18 13.66 -34.41
C SER A 46 0.24 13.77 -33.84
N ASN A 47 0.41 13.52 -32.53
CA ASN A 47 1.68 13.65 -31.81
C ASN A 47 2.13 12.27 -31.31
N ILE A 48 2.85 11.55 -32.17
CA ILE A 48 3.36 10.19 -31.93
C ILE A 48 4.41 10.18 -30.82
N ASP A 49 5.24 11.23 -30.75
CA ASP A 49 6.28 11.44 -29.75
C ASP A 49 5.73 11.40 -28.32
N ARG A 50 4.64 12.13 -28.05
CA ARG A 50 4.01 12.16 -26.72
C ARG A 50 3.32 10.84 -26.39
N PHE A 51 2.71 10.19 -27.38
CA PHE A 51 2.02 8.91 -27.20
C PHE A 51 3.00 7.77 -26.87
N ILE A 52 4.17 7.75 -27.53
CA ILE A 52 5.17 6.69 -27.37
C ILE A 52 6.20 7.04 -26.28
N GLY A 53 6.28 8.30 -25.85
CA GLY A 53 7.29 8.79 -24.89
C GLY A 53 7.40 7.95 -23.62
N PHE A 54 6.28 7.53 -23.03
CA PHE A 54 6.30 6.67 -21.84
C PHE A 54 6.88 5.27 -22.12
N TYR A 55 6.58 4.67 -23.28
CA TYR A 55 7.12 3.36 -23.68
C TYR A 55 8.62 3.42 -24.01
N ILE A 56 9.09 4.54 -24.60
CA ILE A 56 10.51 4.80 -24.81
C ILE A 56 11.21 4.90 -23.46
N LEU A 57 10.68 5.70 -22.53
CA LEU A 57 11.23 5.82 -21.18
C LEU A 57 11.27 4.46 -20.48
N LEU A 58 10.21 3.67 -20.55
CA LEU A 58 10.15 2.31 -19.98
C LEU A 58 11.26 1.42 -20.56
N THR A 59 11.47 1.47 -21.88
CA THR A 59 12.51 0.69 -22.55
C THR A 59 13.91 1.15 -22.14
N ILE A 60 14.14 2.46 -22.00
CA ILE A 60 15.38 3.03 -21.45
C ILE A 60 15.60 2.54 -20.02
N CYS A 61 14.57 2.53 -19.17
CA CYS A 61 14.69 2.03 -17.80
C CYS A 61 15.02 0.52 -17.76
N LEU A 62 14.36 -0.29 -18.60
CA LEU A 62 14.61 -1.74 -18.67
C LEU A 62 16.01 -2.06 -19.20
N THR A 63 16.45 -1.35 -20.25
CA THR A 63 17.81 -1.50 -20.79
C THR A 63 18.85 -1.03 -19.77
N PHE A 64 18.60 0.06 -19.04
CA PHE A 64 19.45 0.52 -17.96
C PHE A 64 19.55 -0.50 -16.81
N ASP A 65 18.43 -1.10 -16.36
CA ASP A 65 18.46 -2.18 -15.37
C ASP A 65 19.32 -3.37 -15.84
N ALA A 66 19.16 -3.78 -17.10
CA ALA A 66 19.97 -4.84 -17.70
C ALA A 66 21.48 -4.47 -17.74
N ILE A 67 21.82 -3.24 -18.13
CA ILE A 67 23.20 -2.73 -18.15
C ILE A 67 23.80 -2.72 -16.73
N VAL A 68 23.05 -2.24 -15.73
CA VAL A 68 23.50 -2.21 -14.33
C VAL A 68 23.76 -3.62 -13.82
N ARG A 69 22.84 -4.56 -14.05
CA ARG A 69 23.03 -5.97 -13.64
C ARG A 69 24.23 -6.61 -14.33
N TYR A 70 24.43 -6.33 -15.62
CA TYR A 70 25.58 -6.82 -16.37
C TYR A 70 26.89 -6.26 -15.80
N ARG A 71 26.96 -4.94 -15.57
CA ARG A 71 28.14 -4.29 -14.98
C ARG A 71 28.44 -4.82 -13.57
N GLN A 72 27.42 -4.99 -12.73
CA GLN A 72 27.59 -5.57 -11.39
C GLN A 72 28.15 -7.00 -11.46
N LYS A 73 27.63 -7.84 -12.36
CA LYS A 73 28.13 -9.20 -12.58
C LYS A 73 29.60 -9.19 -13.03
N HIS A 74 29.93 -8.36 -14.01
CA HIS A 74 31.30 -8.23 -14.52
C HIS A 74 32.29 -7.76 -13.43
N ARG A 75 31.92 -6.73 -12.66
CA ARG A 75 32.74 -6.23 -11.55
C ARG A 75 33.03 -7.32 -10.52
N ARG A 76 32.05 -8.15 -10.17
CA ARG A 76 32.23 -9.28 -9.23
C ARG A 76 33.19 -10.32 -9.75
N LEU A 77 33.13 -10.66 -11.04
CA LEU A 77 34.07 -11.60 -11.64
C LEU A 77 35.52 -11.10 -11.54
N LEU A 78 35.75 -9.84 -11.89
CA LEU A 78 37.07 -9.21 -11.76
C LEU A 78 37.58 -9.22 -10.30
N LEU A 79 36.72 -8.91 -9.33
CA LEU A 79 37.08 -8.93 -7.91
C LEU A 79 37.34 -10.35 -7.41
N SER A 80 36.54 -11.34 -7.83
CA SER A 80 36.75 -12.74 -7.44
C SER A 80 38.09 -13.27 -7.94
N VAL A 81 38.52 -12.88 -9.15
CA VAL A 81 39.83 -13.24 -9.70
C VAL A 81 40.95 -12.50 -8.97
N LYS A 82 40.79 -11.20 -8.72
CA LYS A 82 41.82 -10.37 -8.07
C LYS A 82 42.12 -10.80 -6.63
N PHE A 83 41.09 -11.13 -5.86
CA PHE A 83 41.23 -11.48 -4.43
C PHE A 83 41.24 -12.98 -4.17
N ASN A 84 41.02 -13.83 -5.19
CA ASN A 84 40.88 -15.29 -5.05
C ASN A 84 39.81 -15.69 -4.01
N VAL A 85 38.72 -14.91 -3.92
CA VAL A 85 37.61 -15.10 -2.97
C VAL A 85 36.32 -15.43 -3.72
N GLN A 86 35.55 -16.39 -3.20
CA GLN A 86 34.25 -16.74 -3.73
C GLN A 86 33.18 -15.75 -3.27
N LEU A 87 32.70 -14.89 -4.17
CA LEU A 87 31.69 -13.88 -3.87
C LEU A 87 30.28 -14.46 -3.93
N VAL A 88 29.51 -14.28 -2.86
CA VAL A 88 28.10 -14.62 -2.84
C VAL A 88 27.33 -13.61 -3.70
N GLY A 89 26.62 -14.10 -4.72
CA GLY A 89 25.80 -13.27 -5.62
C GLY A 89 24.67 -12.50 -4.90
N ASN A 90 23.94 -11.66 -5.66
CA ASN A 90 22.83 -10.78 -5.23
C ASN A 90 21.64 -11.53 -4.62
N ARG A 91 21.85 -12.30 -3.56
CA ARG A 91 20.79 -12.94 -2.80
C ARG A 91 20.08 -11.97 -1.87
N PHE A 92 20.68 -10.81 -1.58
CA PHE A 92 20.18 -9.85 -0.60
C PHE A 92 19.88 -8.47 -1.23
N PRO A 93 18.76 -7.82 -0.86
CA PRO A 93 18.38 -6.51 -1.38
C PRO A 93 19.07 -5.40 -0.58
N VAL A 94 20.32 -5.08 -0.92
CA VAL A 94 21.13 -4.06 -0.23
C VAL A 94 21.55 -2.98 -1.20
N LEU A 95 21.38 -1.74 -0.77
CA LEU A 95 21.63 -0.54 -1.57
C LEU A 95 23.13 -0.34 -1.81
N PHE A 96 23.95 -0.57 -0.78
CA PHE A 96 25.40 -0.62 -0.89
C PHE A 96 25.83 -2.09 -0.99
N GLU A 97 26.49 -2.46 -2.10
CA GLU A 97 26.93 -3.84 -2.34
C GLU A 97 27.70 -4.39 -1.13
N PRO A 98 27.28 -5.51 -0.53
CA PRO A 98 28.06 -6.18 0.49
C PRO A 98 29.13 -6.99 -0.22
N PHE A 99 30.38 -6.78 0.17
CA PHE A 99 31.41 -7.77 -0.10
C PHE A 99 31.37 -8.76 1.07
N VAL A 100 31.06 -10.02 0.76
CA VAL A 100 31.17 -11.12 1.72
C VAL A 100 32.50 -11.80 1.44
N ILE A 101 33.48 -11.58 2.31
CA ILE A 101 34.78 -12.25 2.25
C ILE A 101 34.63 -13.56 2.99
N LYS A 102 34.80 -14.70 2.30
CA LYS A 102 35.02 -15.96 3.00
C LYS A 102 36.46 -15.97 3.48
N ASN A 103 36.65 -15.87 4.79
CA ASN A 103 37.97 -15.95 5.40
C ASN A 103 38.52 -17.37 5.17
N PRO A 104 39.69 -17.52 4.52
CA PRO A 104 40.21 -18.84 4.17
C PRO A 104 40.60 -19.69 5.39
N ASP A 105 40.95 -19.04 6.51
CA ASP A 105 41.50 -19.73 7.68
C ASP A 105 40.40 -20.30 8.61
N ASP A 106 39.32 -19.56 8.84
CA ASP A 106 38.21 -19.96 9.73
C ASP A 106 36.92 -20.33 8.99
N GLY A 107 36.86 -20.15 7.67
CA GLY A 107 35.64 -20.30 6.87
C GLY A 107 34.52 -19.30 7.23
N THR A 108 34.84 -18.31 8.07
CA THR A 108 33.92 -17.26 8.51
C THR A 108 33.66 -16.26 7.40
N TYR A 109 32.49 -15.63 7.42
CA TYR A 109 32.11 -14.61 6.45
C TYR A 109 32.33 -13.23 7.08
N GLU A 110 33.27 -12.46 6.55
CA GLU A 110 33.46 -11.05 6.91
C GLU A 110 32.70 -10.15 5.94
N PHE A 111 32.07 -9.13 6.50
CA PHE A 111 31.21 -8.21 5.77
C PHE A 111 31.90 -6.86 5.64
N ASP A 112 32.05 -6.37 4.41
CA ASP A 112 32.46 -4.97 4.16
C ASP A 112 31.29 -3.96 4.31
N MET A 113 30.17 -4.41 4.88
CA MET A 113 28.98 -3.59 5.13
C MET A 113 28.87 -3.21 6.62
N VAL A 114 28.31 -2.04 6.88
CA VAL A 114 28.07 -1.57 8.25
C VAL A 114 27.05 -2.49 8.92
N ASN A 115 27.52 -3.23 9.93
CA ASN A 115 26.68 -4.11 10.74
C ASN A 115 25.88 -3.31 11.77
N TYR A 116 24.85 -3.94 12.36
CA TYR A 116 24.01 -3.29 13.39
C TYR A 116 24.81 -2.76 14.59
N GLN A 117 25.94 -3.38 14.95
CA GLN A 117 26.82 -2.92 16.04
C GLN A 117 27.60 -1.66 15.65
N GLN A 118 28.03 -1.57 14.38
CA GLN A 118 28.76 -0.40 13.86
C GLN A 118 27.83 0.78 13.59
N ALA A 119 26.52 0.53 13.45
CA ALA A 119 25.49 1.57 13.31
C ALA A 119 25.47 2.50 14.53
N ASP A 120 25.87 2.02 15.72
CA ASP A 120 25.86 2.80 16.95
C ASP A 120 27.04 3.75 17.13
N GLN A 121 28.07 3.63 16.29
CA GLN A 121 29.33 4.38 16.44
C GLN A 121 29.23 5.82 15.92
N GLY A 122 28.26 6.14 15.05
CA GLY A 122 28.09 7.50 14.54
C GLY A 122 26.99 7.67 13.49
N ILE A 123 26.60 8.93 13.24
CA ILE A 123 25.48 9.30 12.36
C ILE A 123 25.67 8.77 10.93
N TYR A 124 26.89 8.88 10.38
CA TYR A 124 27.18 8.42 9.03
C TYR A 124 26.99 6.89 8.87
N ASN A 125 27.54 6.12 9.82
CA ASN A 125 27.37 4.66 9.83
C ASN A 125 25.90 4.28 10.05
N PHE A 126 25.18 5.01 10.90
CA PHE A 126 23.74 4.81 11.07
C PHE A 126 22.95 5.01 9.78
N PHE A 127 23.19 6.08 9.00
CA PHE A 127 22.49 6.27 7.73
C PHE A 127 22.85 5.22 6.69
N LYS A 128 24.12 4.78 6.63
CA LYS A 128 24.54 3.68 5.75
C LYS A 128 23.85 2.37 6.15
N TYR A 129 23.73 2.10 7.45
CA TYR A 129 22.97 0.97 7.97
C TYR A 129 21.47 1.08 7.64
N LEU A 130 20.86 2.24 7.87
CA LEU A 130 19.44 2.48 7.59
C LEU A 130 19.15 2.30 6.10
N ALA A 131 19.96 2.88 5.21
CA ALA A 131 19.79 2.69 3.76
C ALA A 131 19.81 1.21 3.36
N ASN A 132 20.66 0.40 3.99
CA ASN A 132 20.73 -1.03 3.70
C ASN A 132 19.59 -1.85 4.30
N PHE A 133 19.15 -1.52 5.52
CA PHE A 133 18.28 -2.38 6.32
C PHE A 133 16.92 -1.77 6.69
N ILE A 134 16.55 -0.60 6.15
CA ILE A 134 15.28 0.06 6.47
C ILE A 134 14.09 -0.87 6.24
N PHE A 135 14.05 -1.54 5.09
CA PHE A 135 12.97 -2.47 4.78
C PHE A 135 13.08 -3.79 5.55
N TYR A 136 14.30 -4.22 5.90
CA TYR A 136 14.49 -5.41 6.74
C TYR A 136 13.98 -5.18 8.18
N ARG A 137 14.16 -3.97 8.72
CA ARG A 137 13.75 -3.61 10.09
C ARG A 137 12.29 -3.18 10.17
N PHE A 138 11.85 -2.30 9.27
CA PHE A 138 10.54 -1.63 9.29
C PHE A 138 9.57 -2.13 8.21
N GLY A 139 9.85 -3.27 7.58
CA GLY A 139 9.08 -3.73 6.42
C GLY A 139 7.60 -4.01 6.72
N LEU A 140 7.27 -4.51 7.92
CA LEU A 140 5.87 -4.73 8.32
C LEU A 140 5.14 -3.40 8.54
N GLU A 141 5.79 -2.45 9.19
CA GLU A 141 5.25 -1.12 9.47
C GLU A 141 4.99 -0.35 8.17
N ILE A 142 5.91 -0.44 7.19
CA ILE A 142 5.73 0.12 5.85
C ILE A 142 4.55 -0.57 5.13
N CYS A 143 4.42 -1.90 5.25
CA CYS A 143 3.27 -2.61 4.68
C CYS A 143 1.94 -2.16 5.32
N TYR A 144 1.89 -2.03 6.65
CA TYR A 144 0.68 -1.57 7.36
C TYR A 144 0.31 -0.14 6.97
N ALA A 145 1.29 0.76 6.91
CA ALA A 145 1.08 2.14 6.44
C ALA A 145 0.52 2.16 5.01
N THR A 146 1.07 1.33 4.12
CA THR A 146 0.60 1.23 2.73
C THR A 146 -0.84 0.72 2.68
N ILE A 147 -1.19 -0.32 3.45
CA ILE A 147 -2.58 -0.81 3.53
C ILE A 147 -3.52 0.30 4.02
N ILE A 148 -3.15 1.03 5.07
CA ILE A 148 -3.96 2.15 5.61
C ILE A 148 -4.16 3.24 4.55
N ILE A 149 -3.10 3.60 3.80
CA ILE A 149 -3.18 4.58 2.71
C ILE A 149 -4.11 4.09 1.60
N VAL A 150 -3.98 2.83 1.18
CA VAL A 150 -4.84 2.23 0.15
C VAL A 150 -6.30 2.22 0.62
N VAL A 151 -6.58 1.73 1.83
CA VAL A 151 -7.92 1.74 2.44
C VAL A 151 -8.48 3.15 2.56
N GLY A 152 -7.66 4.14 2.91
CA GLY A 152 -8.10 5.54 3.03
C GLY A 152 -8.32 6.23 1.69
N SER A 153 -7.59 5.84 0.64
CA SER A 153 -7.72 6.37 -0.72
C SER A 153 -8.86 5.73 -1.51
N ARG A 154 -9.23 4.50 -1.14
CA ARG A 154 -10.29 3.71 -1.78
C ARG A 154 -11.62 3.86 -1.03
N LEU A 155 -12.70 3.89 -1.80
CA LEU A 155 -14.09 3.92 -1.31
C LEU A 155 -14.86 2.75 -1.93
N ASP A 156 -14.28 1.55 -1.86
CA ASP A 156 -14.75 0.35 -2.55
C ASP A 156 -14.72 -0.90 -1.64
N MET A 157 -15.25 -2.01 -2.14
CA MET A 157 -15.23 -3.31 -1.46
C MET A 157 -13.81 -3.78 -1.13
N MET A 158 -12.83 -3.42 -1.95
CA MET A 158 -11.43 -3.82 -1.78
C MET A 158 -10.83 -3.17 -0.52
N ALA A 159 -11.20 -1.93 -0.22
CA ALA A 159 -10.84 -1.26 1.03
C ALA A 159 -11.27 -2.07 2.26
N VAL A 160 -12.49 -2.63 2.27
CA VAL A 160 -12.98 -3.46 3.37
C VAL A 160 -12.17 -4.75 3.48
N LEU A 161 -11.90 -5.43 2.36
CA LEU A 161 -11.08 -6.65 2.35
C LEU A 161 -9.66 -6.40 2.87
N TYR A 162 -9.02 -5.30 2.46
CA TYR A 162 -7.70 -4.93 2.95
C TYR A 162 -7.72 -4.55 4.43
N ALA A 163 -8.78 -3.90 4.92
CA ALA A 163 -8.96 -3.62 6.34
C ALA A 163 -9.12 -4.91 7.17
N ILE A 164 -9.81 -5.93 6.66
CA ILE A 164 -9.91 -7.25 7.33
C ILE A 164 -8.51 -7.87 7.46
N TRP A 165 -7.72 -7.87 6.39
CA TRP A 165 -6.33 -8.36 6.43
C TRP A 165 -5.47 -7.59 7.43
N LEU A 166 -5.58 -6.25 7.44
CA LEU A 166 -4.88 -5.41 8.42
C LEU A 166 -5.25 -5.78 9.86
N GLY A 167 -6.54 -6.03 10.13
CA GLY A 167 -7.01 -6.46 11.45
C GLY A 167 -6.40 -7.78 11.90
N ILE A 168 -6.34 -8.76 10.99
CA ILE A 168 -5.67 -10.05 11.26
C ILE A 168 -4.20 -9.81 11.64
N PHE A 169 -3.49 -8.94 10.94
CA PHE A 169 -2.09 -8.66 11.23
C PHE A 169 -1.88 -7.92 12.55
N LEU A 170 -2.70 -6.92 12.87
CA LEU A 170 -2.54 -6.13 14.09
C LEU A 170 -2.80 -6.91 15.38
N ILE A 171 -3.66 -7.94 15.33
CA ILE A 171 -3.99 -8.79 16.48
C ILE A 171 -2.95 -9.93 16.65
N SER A 172 -2.20 -10.23 15.59
CA SER A 172 -1.33 -11.39 15.52
C SER A 172 0.12 -11.08 15.92
N SER A 173 0.80 -12.09 16.46
CA SER A 173 2.26 -12.00 16.70
C SER A 173 3.04 -12.09 15.38
N ARG A 174 4.28 -11.57 15.36
CA ARG A 174 5.17 -11.65 14.19
C ARG A 174 5.30 -13.09 13.64
N HIS A 175 5.39 -14.07 14.54
CA HIS A 175 5.52 -15.49 14.17
C HIS A 175 4.28 -16.03 13.45
N PHE A 176 3.09 -15.62 13.90
CA PHE A 176 1.85 -15.99 13.23
C PHE A 176 1.73 -15.28 11.87
N ILE A 177 2.04 -13.98 11.83
CA ILE A 177 2.06 -13.19 10.59
C ILE A 177 2.96 -13.85 9.56
N GLN A 178 4.17 -14.27 9.92
CA GLN A 178 5.12 -14.95 9.03
C GLN A 178 4.52 -16.21 8.37
N ARG A 179 3.68 -16.97 9.09
CA ARG A 179 3.01 -18.17 8.56
C ARG A 179 1.85 -17.84 7.64
N VAL A 180 1.08 -16.79 7.95
CA VAL A 180 -0.10 -16.38 7.16
C VAL A 180 0.29 -15.49 5.96
N TRP A 181 1.44 -14.84 5.99
CA TRP A 181 1.90 -13.91 4.96
C TRP A 181 1.85 -14.45 3.51
N PRO A 182 2.25 -15.71 3.23
CA PRO A 182 2.15 -16.26 1.88
C PRO A 182 0.70 -16.28 1.36
N ALA A 183 -0.28 -16.52 2.22
CA ALA A 183 -1.70 -16.50 1.84
C ALA A 183 -2.16 -15.08 1.48
N TYR A 184 -1.68 -14.07 2.20
CA TYR A 184 -1.95 -12.67 1.88
C TYR A 184 -1.31 -12.24 0.55
N VAL A 185 -0.04 -12.61 0.31
CA VAL A 185 0.62 -12.32 -0.98
C VAL A 185 -0.12 -13.01 -2.12
N PHE A 186 -0.51 -14.28 -1.94
CA PHE A 186 -1.29 -15.01 -2.94
C PHE A 186 -2.64 -14.33 -3.23
N PHE A 187 -3.34 -13.87 -2.20
CA PHE A 187 -4.56 -13.08 -2.34
C PHE A 187 -4.31 -11.83 -3.20
N LEU A 188 -3.26 -11.04 -2.93
CA LEU A 188 -2.93 -9.86 -3.73
C LEU A 188 -2.55 -10.19 -5.18
N VAL A 189 -1.78 -11.26 -5.40
CA VAL A 189 -1.37 -11.70 -6.74
C VAL A 189 -2.55 -12.12 -7.60
N ILE A 190 -3.62 -12.67 -7.02
CA ILE A 190 -4.85 -13.01 -7.73
C ILE A 190 -5.74 -11.79 -7.94
N VAL A 191 -5.93 -11.02 -6.87
CA VAL A 191 -6.85 -9.87 -6.86
C VAL A 191 -6.38 -8.77 -7.81
N PHE A 192 -5.09 -8.47 -7.87
CA PHE A 192 -4.57 -7.37 -8.66
C PHE A 192 -4.84 -7.53 -10.17
N PRO A 193 -4.58 -8.69 -10.80
CA PRO A 193 -5.03 -8.95 -12.17
C PRO A 193 -6.55 -8.88 -12.33
N LEU A 194 -7.33 -9.39 -11.39
CA LEU A 194 -8.80 -9.32 -11.48
C LEU A 194 -9.31 -7.88 -11.47
N GLN A 195 -8.76 -7.02 -10.62
CA GLN A 195 -9.07 -5.59 -10.60
C GLN A 195 -8.66 -4.90 -11.91
N TYR A 196 -7.49 -5.26 -12.46
CA TYR A 196 -7.07 -4.74 -13.76
C TYR A 196 -8.05 -5.14 -14.87
N MET A 197 -8.50 -6.39 -14.89
CA MET A 197 -9.52 -6.85 -15.83
C MET A 197 -10.85 -6.10 -15.64
N SER A 198 -11.25 -5.77 -14.40
CA SER A 198 -12.44 -4.95 -14.16
C SER A 198 -12.32 -3.52 -14.67
N VAL A 199 -11.13 -2.92 -14.63
CA VAL A 199 -10.87 -1.57 -15.17
C VAL A 199 -10.84 -1.58 -16.70
N VAL A 200 -10.18 -2.56 -17.31
CA VAL A 200 -10.11 -2.69 -18.77
C VAL A 200 -11.48 -3.01 -19.36
N GLY A 201 -12.29 -3.80 -18.64
CA GLY A 201 -13.57 -4.26 -19.12
C GLY A 201 -13.45 -5.24 -20.29
N ALA A 202 -14.59 -5.71 -20.74
CA ALA A 202 -14.71 -6.65 -21.84
C ALA A 202 -14.57 -5.90 -23.16
N PRO A 203 -14.11 -6.58 -24.22
CA PRO A 203 -13.98 -5.95 -25.51
C PRO A 203 -15.36 -5.56 -26.07
N PRO A 204 -15.53 -4.31 -26.55
CA PRO A 204 -16.82 -3.83 -27.07
C PRO A 204 -17.28 -4.59 -28.32
N PHE A 205 -16.37 -5.24 -29.06
CA PHE A 205 -16.73 -6.04 -30.25
C PHE A 205 -17.54 -7.30 -29.92
N LEU A 206 -17.53 -7.76 -28.67
CA LEU A 206 -18.29 -8.96 -28.28
C LEU A 206 -19.79 -8.70 -28.19
N CYS A 207 -20.24 -7.44 -28.27
CA CYS A 207 -21.65 -7.05 -28.26
C CYS A 207 -22.48 -7.74 -27.17
N PHE A 208 -21.95 -7.83 -25.93
CA PHE A 208 -22.70 -8.32 -24.78
C PHE A 208 -22.76 -7.26 -23.70
N ASP A 209 -23.94 -7.14 -23.09
CA ASP A 209 -24.16 -6.34 -21.90
C ASP A 209 -23.78 -7.14 -20.66
N TYR A 210 -23.13 -6.49 -19.70
CA TYR A 210 -22.91 -7.09 -18.40
C TYR A 210 -24.25 -7.37 -17.69
N PRO A 211 -24.38 -8.52 -17.01
CA PRO A 211 -25.65 -8.93 -16.40
C PRO A 211 -26.14 -7.95 -15.32
N TRP A 212 -25.23 -7.21 -14.68
CA TRP A 212 -25.56 -6.21 -13.67
C TRP A 212 -25.99 -4.85 -14.23
N ILE A 213 -25.99 -4.62 -15.55
CA ILE A 213 -26.42 -3.33 -16.13
C ILE A 213 -27.92 -3.13 -15.99
N ASN A 214 -28.71 -4.20 -16.18
CA ASN A 214 -30.17 -4.16 -16.32
C ASN A 214 -30.94 -4.23 -14.99
N ILE A 215 -30.24 -4.24 -13.85
CA ILE A 215 -30.87 -4.27 -12.53
C ILE A 215 -31.43 -2.88 -12.19
N LYS A 216 -32.75 -2.80 -12.10
CA LYS A 216 -33.51 -1.58 -11.76
C LYS A 216 -33.76 -1.50 -10.26
N LEU A 217 -32.71 -1.28 -9.49
CA LEU A 217 -32.81 -1.02 -8.04
C LEU A 217 -32.30 0.40 -7.74
N ASP A 218 -32.98 1.10 -6.84
CA ASP A 218 -32.55 2.42 -6.39
C ASP A 218 -31.17 2.33 -5.73
N GLY A 219 -30.24 3.21 -6.10
CA GLY A 219 -28.86 3.20 -5.60
C GLY A 219 -27.94 2.16 -6.25
N TRP A 220 -28.43 1.34 -7.19
CA TRP A 220 -27.64 0.27 -7.83
C TRP A 220 -26.39 0.75 -8.55
N ILE A 221 -26.43 1.93 -9.17
CA ILE A 221 -25.27 2.53 -9.85
C ILE A 221 -24.12 2.79 -8.87
N GLN A 222 -24.44 3.28 -7.67
CA GLN A 222 -23.43 3.55 -6.63
C GLN A 222 -22.92 2.26 -6.01
N LEU A 223 -23.81 1.29 -5.79
CA LEU A 223 -23.43 -0.03 -5.31
C LEU A 223 -22.48 -0.72 -6.30
N ARG A 224 -22.76 -0.67 -7.61
CA ARG A 224 -21.88 -1.21 -8.67
C ARG A 224 -20.49 -0.58 -8.63
N ARG A 225 -20.40 0.74 -8.47
CA ARG A 225 -19.13 1.46 -8.33
C ARG A 225 -18.38 1.04 -7.07
N TRP A 226 -19.08 0.87 -5.96
CA TRP A 226 -18.50 0.39 -4.70
C TRP A 226 -18.01 -1.06 -4.80
N LEU A 227 -18.73 -1.94 -5.50
CA LEU A 227 -18.29 -3.32 -5.77
C LEU A 227 -17.10 -3.41 -6.75
N PHE A 228 -16.68 -2.29 -7.35
CA PHE A 228 -15.61 -2.25 -8.35
C PHE A 228 -15.91 -3.12 -9.59
N LEU A 229 -17.17 -3.14 -10.02
CA LEU A 229 -17.61 -3.90 -11.19
C LEU A 229 -17.29 -3.17 -12.51
N PRO A 230 -16.99 -3.91 -13.60
CA PRO A 230 -16.78 -3.31 -14.90
C PRO A 230 -18.06 -2.67 -15.44
N ASP A 231 -17.90 -1.52 -16.10
CA ASP A 231 -18.97 -0.79 -16.79
C ASP A 231 -18.38 -0.09 -18.01
N TYR A 232 -19.09 -0.12 -19.14
CA TYR A 232 -18.68 0.56 -20.37
C TYR A 232 -18.86 2.08 -20.28
N VAL A 233 -19.84 2.57 -19.51
CA VAL A 233 -20.17 4.00 -19.44
C VAL A 233 -19.34 4.70 -18.35
N ASN A 234 -19.25 4.09 -17.18
CA ASN A 234 -18.54 4.63 -16.02
C ASN A 234 -17.55 3.60 -15.47
N PRO A 235 -16.42 3.36 -16.17
CA PRO A 235 -15.43 2.40 -15.72
C PRO A 235 -14.81 2.83 -14.38
N PRO A 236 -14.36 1.86 -13.55
CA PRO A 236 -13.65 2.17 -12.32
C PRO A 236 -12.31 2.86 -12.63
N SER A 237 -11.84 3.70 -11.69
CA SER A 237 -10.65 4.52 -11.93
C SER A 237 -9.36 3.69 -11.93
N ALA A 238 -8.60 3.74 -13.02
CA ALA A 238 -7.30 3.08 -13.13
C ALA A 238 -6.26 3.62 -12.13
N THR A 239 -6.39 4.87 -11.68
CA THR A 239 -5.42 5.49 -10.74
C THR A 239 -5.41 4.79 -9.38
N GLN A 240 -6.51 4.15 -8.98
CA GLN A 240 -6.63 3.44 -7.71
C GLN A 240 -5.74 2.17 -7.68
N LEU A 241 -5.40 1.60 -8.84
CA LEU A 241 -4.55 0.40 -8.93
C LEU A 241 -3.08 0.70 -8.62
N ILE A 242 -2.66 1.98 -8.69
CA ILE A 242 -1.29 2.37 -8.37
C ILE A 242 -0.98 2.06 -6.90
N GLY A 243 -1.92 2.34 -5.99
CA GLY A 243 -1.77 1.99 -4.57
C GLY A 243 -1.65 0.49 -4.34
N ASP A 244 -2.49 -0.30 -5.02
CA ASP A 244 -2.48 -1.77 -4.91
C ASP A 244 -1.20 -2.38 -5.47
N PHE A 245 -0.62 -1.78 -6.51
CA PHE A 245 0.69 -2.17 -7.02
C PHE A 245 1.78 -2.00 -5.96
N PHE A 246 1.83 -0.84 -5.28
CA PHE A 246 2.80 -0.62 -4.20
C PHE A 246 2.54 -1.55 -3.01
N GLN A 247 1.29 -1.81 -2.67
CA GLN A 247 0.92 -2.78 -1.64
C GLN A 247 1.44 -4.18 -1.99
N LEU A 248 1.24 -4.65 -3.21
CA LEU A 248 1.76 -5.95 -3.69
C LEU A 248 3.30 -5.96 -3.71
N LEU A 249 3.94 -4.89 -4.18
CA LEU A 249 5.38 -4.75 -4.23
C LEU A 249 5.99 -4.91 -2.83
N PHE A 250 5.51 -4.12 -1.85
CA PHE A 250 6.01 -4.19 -0.48
C PHE A 250 5.66 -5.52 0.18
N ALA A 251 4.48 -6.09 -0.06
CA ALA A 251 4.12 -7.41 0.46
C ALA A 251 5.07 -8.51 -0.04
N CYS A 252 5.47 -8.45 -1.31
CA CYS A 252 6.45 -9.38 -1.89
C CYS A 252 7.86 -9.17 -1.29
N GLN A 253 8.29 -7.93 -1.09
CA GLN A 253 9.57 -7.67 -0.42
C GLN A 253 9.55 -8.17 1.03
N GLN A 254 8.44 -7.98 1.75
CA GLN A 254 8.30 -8.45 3.13
C GLN A 254 8.31 -9.98 3.21
N TRP A 255 7.71 -10.65 2.22
CA TRP A 255 7.81 -12.11 2.13
C TRP A 255 9.26 -12.58 1.96
N ARG A 256 10.07 -11.85 1.19
CA ARG A 256 11.52 -12.14 1.08
C ARG A 256 12.23 -11.94 2.42
N VAL A 257 11.92 -10.86 3.15
CA VAL A 257 12.47 -10.62 4.50
C VAL A 257 12.19 -11.79 5.43
N PHE A 258 10.94 -12.29 5.44
CA PHE A 258 10.59 -13.46 6.24
C PHE A 258 11.36 -14.73 5.85
N LYS A 259 11.66 -14.93 4.56
CA LYS A 259 12.51 -16.05 4.13
C LYS A 259 13.94 -15.90 4.63
N TYR A 260 14.49 -14.69 4.64
CA TYR A 260 15.84 -14.44 5.17
C TYR A 260 15.93 -14.68 6.69
N GLU A 261 14.84 -14.47 7.42
CA GLU A 261 14.79 -14.74 8.87
C GLU A 261 14.69 -16.24 9.20
N THR A 262 14.04 -17.04 8.35
CA THR A 262 13.86 -18.49 8.57
C THR A 262 15.03 -19.33 8.06
N ASN A 263 15.56 -19.01 6.87
CA ASN A 263 16.56 -19.85 6.21
C ASN A 263 17.94 -19.74 6.88
N GLU A 264 18.51 -20.87 7.32
CA GLU A 264 19.83 -20.90 7.97
C GLU A 264 20.95 -20.38 7.06
N LYS A 265 20.91 -20.70 5.76
CA LYS A 265 21.90 -20.25 4.77
C LYS A 265 21.89 -18.74 4.56
N ASP A 266 20.74 -18.11 4.77
CA ASP A 266 20.52 -16.68 4.55
C ASP A 266 20.54 -15.88 5.87
N ARG A 267 20.67 -16.57 7.00
CA ARG A 267 20.80 -15.98 8.34
C ARG A 267 22.03 -15.10 8.48
N ILE A 268 23.00 -15.23 7.57
CA ILE A 268 24.14 -14.32 7.37
C ILE A 268 23.63 -12.87 7.24
N TYR A 269 22.62 -12.63 6.41
CA TYR A 269 22.01 -11.30 6.26
C TYR A 269 21.29 -10.82 7.51
N ALA A 270 20.56 -11.73 8.17
CA ALA A 270 19.89 -11.44 9.43
C ALA A 270 20.86 -11.13 10.58
N ARG A 271 22.07 -11.72 10.57
CA ARG A 271 23.14 -11.40 11.53
C ARG A 271 23.67 -9.98 11.35
N ALA A 272 23.91 -9.56 10.11
CA ALA A 272 24.38 -8.21 9.81
C ALA A 272 23.33 -7.14 10.15
N GLY A 273 22.06 -7.39 9.83
CA GLY A 273 20.93 -6.50 10.11
C GLY A 273 20.36 -6.58 11.52
N GLY A 274 20.85 -7.50 12.36
CA GLY A 274 20.35 -7.73 13.71
C GLY A 274 19.06 -8.57 13.80
N SER A 275 18.80 -9.11 14.98
CA SER A 275 17.61 -9.92 15.26
C SER A 275 16.34 -9.06 15.26
N ASN A 276 15.29 -9.53 14.58
CA ASN A 276 13.95 -8.92 14.56
C ASN A 276 12.96 -9.63 15.53
N ARG A 277 13.46 -10.46 16.44
CA ARG A 277 12.63 -11.11 17.46
C ARG A 277 12.18 -10.11 18.52
N GLU A 278 10.94 -10.25 18.97
CA GLU A 278 10.38 -9.40 20.01
C GLU A 278 11.05 -9.68 21.37
N ILE A 279 11.69 -8.65 21.94
CA ILE A 279 12.52 -8.73 23.16
C ILE A 279 11.70 -9.14 24.41
N ILE A 280 10.38 -8.94 24.39
CA ILE A 280 9.49 -9.17 25.54
C ILE A 280 9.52 -10.63 26.00
N TYR A 281 9.76 -11.57 25.08
CA TYR A 281 9.85 -13.01 25.35
C TYR A 281 11.26 -13.47 25.73
N ASP A 282 12.27 -12.62 25.59
CA ASP A 282 13.70 -12.93 25.83
C ASP A 282 14.26 -12.16 27.04
N LYS A 283 13.40 -11.47 27.80
CA LYS A 283 13.78 -10.67 28.97
C LYS A 283 14.48 -11.48 30.06
N GLU A 284 14.16 -12.76 30.22
CA GLU A 284 14.85 -13.65 31.17
C GLU A 284 16.28 -13.99 30.73
N ASN A 285 16.58 -13.90 29.43
CA ASN A 285 17.91 -14.17 28.87
C ASN A 285 18.79 -12.90 28.76
N LEU A 286 18.20 -11.71 28.85
CA LEU A 286 18.91 -10.42 28.81
C LEU A 286 19.44 -10.03 30.19
N LYS A 287 20.49 -10.72 30.64
CA LYS A 287 21.20 -10.36 31.88
C LYS A 287 21.88 -8.98 31.81
N GLU A 288 22.24 -8.53 30.60
CA GLU A 288 22.89 -7.24 30.36
C GLU A 288 22.26 -6.53 29.15
N ASN A 289 22.14 -5.20 29.22
CA ASN A 289 21.67 -4.40 28.09
C ASN A 289 22.73 -4.44 26.97
N PRO A 290 22.40 -4.91 25.76
CA PRO A 290 23.36 -5.01 24.65
C PRO A 290 23.82 -3.65 24.12
N THR A 291 23.12 -2.57 24.51
CA THR A 291 23.44 -1.20 24.13
C THR A 291 24.03 -0.44 25.30
N TRP A 292 24.96 0.48 24.99
CA TRP A 292 25.54 1.35 26.01
C TRP A 292 24.51 2.36 26.56
N ASP A 293 24.83 2.97 27.71
CA ASP A 293 23.98 4.00 28.28
C ASP A 293 24.15 5.34 27.54
N PHE A 294 23.24 5.60 26.59
CA PHE A 294 23.15 6.86 25.86
C PHE A 294 22.35 7.95 26.61
N VAL A 295 21.76 7.64 27.77
CA VAL A 295 20.96 8.58 28.56
C VAL A 295 21.86 9.39 29.48
N MET A 296 22.70 8.70 30.29
CA MET A 296 23.61 9.37 31.21
C MET A 296 24.93 9.76 30.54
N ASN A 297 25.47 8.92 29.64
CA ASN A 297 26.79 9.13 29.05
C ASN A 297 26.71 9.37 27.54
N ARG A 298 26.31 10.60 27.17
CA ARG A 298 26.23 11.02 25.76
C ARG A 298 27.62 11.35 25.23
N ARG A 299 28.15 10.52 24.34
CA ARG A 299 29.50 10.70 23.75
C ARG A 299 29.43 11.42 22.42
N ASN A 300 28.48 11.04 21.57
CA ASN A 300 28.38 11.53 20.20
C ASN A 300 27.10 12.35 19.98
N TRP A 301 27.07 13.15 18.91
CA TRP A 301 25.86 13.83 18.44
C TRP A 301 24.73 12.84 18.10
N PHE A 302 25.10 11.62 17.71
CA PHE A 302 24.16 10.53 17.50
C PHE A 302 23.42 10.13 18.79
N ASP A 303 24.12 10.08 19.92
CA ASP A 303 23.51 9.74 21.22
C ASP A 303 22.53 10.84 21.69
N HIS A 304 22.84 12.11 21.39
CA HIS A 304 21.91 13.21 21.63
C HIS A 304 20.62 13.04 20.80
N MET A 305 20.76 12.71 19.52
CA MET A 305 19.60 12.46 18.65
C MET A 305 18.77 11.27 19.14
N LYS A 306 19.42 10.16 19.52
CA LYS A 306 18.76 9.00 20.13
C LYS A 306 17.98 9.39 21.38
N TYR A 307 18.61 10.11 22.31
CA TYR A 307 17.98 10.56 23.55
C TYR A 307 16.70 11.35 23.26
N VAL A 308 16.78 12.34 22.37
CA VAL A 308 15.61 13.16 22.00
C VAL A 308 14.50 12.30 21.39
N ILE A 309 14.82 11.43 20.43
CA ILE A 309 13.83 10.57 19.77
C ILE A 309 13.15 9.62 20.77
N PHE A 310 13.93 8.93 21.60
CA PHE A 310 13.38 7.94 22.53
C PHE A 310 12.60 8.59 23.68
N MET A 311 13.04 9.74 24.21
CA MET A 311 12.33 10.41 25.31
C MET A 311 11.03 11.11 24.87
N TYR A 312 11.00 11.71 23.68
CA TYR A 312 9.87 12.55 23.25
C TYR A 312 8.91 11.86 22.27
N SER A 313 9.24 10.69 21.72
CA SER A 313 8.39 10.01 20.71
C SER A 313 6.98 9.70 21.22
N ALA A 314 6.84 9.17 22.45
CA ALA A 314 5.54 8.83 23.02
C ALA A 314 4.61 10.05 23.13
N TRP A 315 5.14 11.17 23.65
CA TRP A 315 4.42 12.43 23.76
C TRP A 315 4.04 13.00 22.41
N THR A 316 4.96 12.94 21.44
CA THR A 316 4.71 13.40 20.08
C THR A 316 3.57 12.62 19.42
N VAL A 317 3.54 11.29 19.58
CA VAL A 317 2.45 10.46 19.05
C VAL A 317 1.12 10.80 19.72
N LEU A 318 1.09 10.97 21.05
CA LEU A 318 -0.13 11.36 21.75
C LEU A 318 -0.66 12.74 21.31
N SER A 319 0.23 13.70 21.04
CA SER A 319 -0.15 15.00 20.47
C SER A 319 -0.76 14.87 19.07
N ILE A 320 -0.23 13.98 18.22
CA ILE A 320 -0.80 13.71 16.89
C ILE A 320 -2.18 13.07 17.02
N VAL A 321 -2.38 12.13 17.95
CA VAL A 321 -3.69 11.52 18.19
C VAL A 321 -4.70 12.55 18.71
N TYR A 322 -4.26 13.48 19.56
CA TYR A 322 -5.10 14.58 20.04
C TYR A 322 -5.54 15.51 18.89
N LEU A 323 -4.59 15.86 18.00
CA LEU A 323 -4.89 16.63 16.79
C LEU A 323 -5.86 15.87 15.87
N ALA A 324 -5.69 14.57 15.70
CA ALA A 324 -6.61 13.74 14.92
C ALA A 324 -8.04 13.71 15.53
N GLY A 325 -8.16 13.71 16.86
CA GLY A 325 -9.45 13.78 17.55
C GLY A 325 -10.16 15.14 17.44
N THR A 326 -9.40 16.24 17.35
CA THR A 326 -9.95 17.61 17.28
C THR A 326 -10.26 18.10 15.86
N THR A 327 -9.53 17.62 14.85
CA THR A 327 -9.66 18.11 13.46
C THR A 327 -11.00 17.80 12.80
N ARG A 328 -11.70 16.72 13.19
CA ARG A 328 -13.04 16.39 12.68
C ARG A 328 -13.99 16.01 13.81
N ILE A 329 -15.06 16.79 13.97
CA ILE A 329 -16.14 16.51 14.92
C ILE A 329 -16.88 15.25 14.47
N SER A 330 -16.57 14.12 15.10
CA SER A 330 -17.23 12.84 14.86
C SER A 330 -17.29 12.04 16.16
N LEU A 331 -18.26 11.15 16.30
CA LEU A 331 -18.34 10.27 17.48
C LEU A 331 -17.08 9.39 17.62
N LEU A 332 -16.51 8.97 16.49
CA LEU A 332 -15.24 8.25 16.41
C LEU A 332 -14.03 9.15 16.74
N GLY A 333 -14.16 10.47 16.62
CA GLY A 333 -13.16 11.44 17.05
C GLY A 333 -13.12 11.60 18.57
N LEU A 334 -14.27 11.53 19.23
CA LEU A 334 -14.40 11.65 20.68
C LEU A 334 -13.54 10.62 21.42
N GLY A 335 -13.51 9.36 20.96
CA GLY A 335 -12.73 8.33 21.64
C GLY A 335 -11.21 8.55 21.53
N TYR A 336 -10.71 9.21 20.46
CA TYR A 336 -9.31 9.66 20.42
C TYR A 336 -9.03 10.69 21.53
N LEU A 337 -9.94 11.63 21.76
CA LEU A 337 -9.80 12.63 22.82
C LEU A 337 -9.80 11.97 24.20
N VAL A 338 -10.74 11.06 24.46
CA VAL A 338 -10.81 10.31 25.73
C VAL A 338 -9.53 9.52 25.98
N ALA A 339 -9.01 8.82 24.96
CA ALA A 339 -7.77 8.08 25.07
C ALA A 339 -6.57 9.00 25.34
N CYS A 340 -6.45 10.12 24.62
CA CYS A 340 -5.40 11.11 24.84
C CYS A 340 -5.44 11.70 26.25
N PHE A 341 -6.61 12.11 26.74
CA PHE A 341 -6.74 12.63 28.11
C PHE A 341 -6.39 11.57 29.15
N TYR A 342 -6.75 10.32 28.94
CA TYR A 342 -6.35 9.22 29.81
C TYR A 342 -4.82 9.07 29.88
N PHE A 343 -4.13 9.06 28.73
CA PHE A 343 -2.67 8.96 28.71
C PHE A 343 -1.97 10.19 29.28
N PHE A 344 -2.47 11.40 29.00
CA PHE A 344 -1.91 12.64 29.56
C PHE A 344 -2.14 12.76 31.06
N TRP A 345 -3.30 12.30 31.57
CA TRP A 345 -3.57 12.26 33.01
C TRP A 345 -2.62 11.32 33.73
N TYR A 346 -2.35 10.14 33.14
CA TYR A 346 -1.37 9.20 33.69
C TYR A 346 0.07 9.72 33.63
N GLY A 347 0.36 10.62 32.69
CA GLY A 347 1.58 11.39 32.67
C GLY A 347 2.85 10.54 32.53
N GLN A 348 3.89 10.94 33.27
CA GLN A 348 5.19 10.27 33.29
C GLN A 348 5.13 8.87 33.91
N ASP A 349 4.17 8.62 34.81
CA ASP A 349 3.99 7.34 35.50
C ASP A 349 3.60 6.21 34.54
N PHE A 350 3.12 6.54 33.34
CA PHE A 350 2.91 5.56 32.28
C PHE A 350 4.23 4.91 31.82
N LEU A 351 5.29 5.70 31.68
CA LEU A 351 6.59 5.25 31.16
C LEU A 351 7.38 4.43 32.18
N THR A 352 7.07 4.55 33.47
CA THR A 352 7.71 3.80 34.55
C THR A 352 7.06 2.43 34.80
N LYS A 353 5.89 2.16 34.22
CA LYS A 353 5.22 0.86 34.35
C LYS A 353 5.99 -0.24 33.68
N HIS A 354 5.73 -1.47 34.15
CA HIS A 354 6.27 -2.66 33.49
C HIS A 354 5.85 -2.72 32.02
N VAL A 355 6.80 -3.06 31.15
CA VAL A 355 6.67 -3.03 29.68
C VAL A 355 5.42 -3.78 29.17
N THR A 356 5.02 -4.87 29.84
CA THR A 356 3.81 -5.63 29.46
C THR A 356 2.52 -4.82 29.61
N ILE A 357 2.41 -4.00 30.64
CA ILE A 357 1.25 -3.13 30.88
C ILE A 357 1.26 -1.99 29.86
N MET A 358 2.43 -1.39 29.63
CA MET A 358 2.61 -0.31 28.65
C MET A 358 2.18 -0.76 27.25
N LEU A 359 2.65 -1.93 26.80
CA LEU A 359 2.31 -2.49 25.50
C LEU A 359 0.83 -2.87 25.38
N ARG A 360 0.18 -3.34 26.45
CA ARG A 360 -1.25 -3.64 26.43
C ARG A 360 -2.09 -2.38 26.25
N LEU A 361 -1.76 -1.31 26.97
CA LEU A 361 -2.44 -0.01 26.82
C LEU A 361 -2.20 0.60 25.44
N TRP A 362 -0.96 0.50 24.93
CA TRP A 362 -0.64 0.98 23.58
C TRP A 362 -1.34 0.15 22.49
N GLY A 363 -1.43 -1.17 22.68
CA GLY A 363 -2.19 -2.07 21.83
C GLY A 363 -3.68 -1.72 21.80
N PHE A 364 -4.27 -1.32 22.93
CA PHE A 364 -5.65 -0.84 22.96
C PHE A 364 -5.84 0.44 22.11
N LEU A 365 -4.89 1.39 22.18
CA LEU A 365 -4.91 2.58 21.33
C LEU A 365 -4.81 2.23 19.83
N ILE A 366 -3.91 1.32 19.47
CA ILE A 366 -3.77 0.84 18.08
C ILE A 366 -5.05 0.14 17.62
N TYR A 367 -5.65 -0.72 18.46
CA TYR A 367 -6.90 -1.40 18.16
C TYR A 367 -8.06 -0.42 17.98
N TYR A 368 -8.10 0.65 18.78
CA TYR A 368 -9.07 1.73 18.60
C TYR A 368 -8.90 2.43 17.26
N CYS A 369 -7.66 2.82 16.90
CA CYS A 369 -7.35 3.40 15.59
C CYS A 369 -7.80 2.50 14.44
N PHE A 370 -7.49 1.21 14.51
CA PHE A 370 -7.92 0.22 13.53
C PHE A 370 -9.44 0.12 13.44
N SER A 371 -10.13 0.05 14.58
CA SER A 371 -11.59 -0.05 14.65
C SER A 371 -12.26 1.16 13.98
N VAL A 372 -11.72 2.37 14.19
CA VAL A 372 -12.21 3.59 13.50
C VAL A 372 -12.05 3.47 11.98
N ILE A 373 -10.90 3.00 11.49
CA ILE A 373 -10.66 2.81 10.05
C ILE A 373 -11.63 1.75 9.49
N PHE A 374 -11.77 0.61 10.18
CA PHE A 374 -12.63 -0.49 9.75
C PHE A 374 -14.11 -0.09 9.73
N ILE A 375 -14.61 0.56 10.79
CA ILE A 375 -15.99 1.06 10.86
C ILE A 375 -16.24 2.06 9.73
N LYS A 376 -15.30 2.99 9.49
CA LYS A 376 -15.42 3.94 8.37
C LYS A 376 -15.48 3.22 7.03
N ALA A 377 -14.64 2.21 6.80
CA ALA A 377 -14.66 1.41 5.56
C ALA A 377 -15.99 0.67 5.37
N CYS A 378 -16.53 0.05 6.43
CA CYS A 378 -17.82 -0.65 6.37
C CYS A 378 -19.01 0.31 6.15
N LEU A 379 -19.00 1.47 6.80
CA LEU A 379 -20.07 2.47 6.66
C LEU A 379 -20.13 3.10 5.26
N GLN A 380 -19.06 3.02 4.45
CA GLN A 380 -19.08 3.48 3.05
C GLN A 380 -20.23 2.83 2.25
N VAL A 381 -20.51 1.54 2.47
CA VAL A 381 -21.61 0.82 1.81
C VAL A 381 -22.96 1.45 2.13
N ALA A 382 -23.20 1.68 3.42
CA ALA A 382 -24.45 2.25 3.90
C ALA A 382 -24.65 3.66 3.33
N VAL A 383 -23.61 4.49 3.34
CA VAL A 383 -23.64 5.84 2.75
C VAL A 383 -24.01 5.78 1.26
N CYS A 384 -23.38 4.89 0.49
CA CYS A 384 -23.62 4.76 -0.96
C CYS A 384 -25.06 4.33 -1.32
N ILE A 385 -25.66 3.43 -0.53
CA ILE A 385 -27.02 2.93 -0.78
C ILE A 385 -28.08 3.93 -0.27
N PHE A 386 -27.90 4.46 0.95
CA PHE A 386 -28.94 5.25 1.62
C PHE A 386 -28.98 6.72 1.19
N LEU A 387 -27.86 7.34 0.77
CA LEU A 387 -27.88 8.74 0.29
C LEU A 387 -28.69 8.89 -1.01
N TYR A 388 -28.66 7.89 -1.89
CA TYR A 388 -29.39 7.96 -3.16
C TYR A 388 -30.91 8.06 -2.95
N SER A 389 -31.46 7.32 -1.97
CA SER A 389 -32.90 7.35 -1.67
C SER A 389 -33.37 8.64 -0.99
N MET A 390 -32.45 9.50 -0.55
CA MET A 390 -32.74 10.60 0.40
C MET A 390 -32.35 12.00 -0.10
N ILE A 391 -31.81 12.14 -1.33
CA ILE A 391 -31.60 13.44 -1.97
C ILE A 391 -32.82 13.74 -2.86
N PRO A 392 -33.84 14.49 -2.37
CA PRO A 392 -34.86 15.05 -3.25
C PRO A 392 -34.24 16.14 -4.14
N CYS A 393 -34.81 16.32 -5.34
CA CYS A 393 -34.34 17.26 -6.36
C CYS A 393 -34.30 18.74 -5.91
N ASP A 394 -34.93 19.07 -4.78
CA ASP A 394 -35.01 20.43 -4.23
C ASP A 394 -33.85 20.82 -3.29
N GLY A 395 -32.83 19.97 -3.12
CA GLY A 395 -31.66 20.30 -2.30
C GLY A 395 -31.91 20.40 -0.78
N VAL A 396 -33.13 20.09 -0.32
CA VAL A 396 -33.49 20.05 1.10
C VAL A 396 -33.12 18.68 1.67
N LYS A 397 -32.13 18.64 2.58
CA LYS A 397 -31.79 17.44 3.36
C LYS A 397 -33.01 16.98 4.15
N ARG A 398 -33.60 15.82 3.82
CA ARG A 398 -34.59 15.18 4.68
C ARG A 398 -33.87 14.55 5.87
N THR A 399 -33.99 15.16 7.04
CA THR A 399 -33.38 14.71 8.30
C THR A 399 -34.03 13.42 8.79
N SER A 400 -33.57 12.28 8.29
CA SER A 400 -33.73 10.99 8.98
C SER A 400 -32.68 10.89 10.09
N SER A 401 -33.06 10.42 11.27
CA SER A 401 -32.16 10.20 12.41
C SER A 401 -30.93 9.35 12.05
N PHE A 402 -31.08 8.46 11.07
CA PHE A 402 -29.99 7.65 10.53
C PHE A 402 -28.98 8.47 9.69
N CYS A 403 -29.45 9.47 8.94
CA CYS A 403 -28.58 10.36 8.16
C CYS A 403 -27.73 11.25 9.08
N THR A 404 -28.33 11.76 10.16
CA THR A 404 -27.59 12.53 11.18
C THR A 404 -26.56 11.65 11.88
N PHE A 405 -26.89 10.39 12.19
CA PHE A 405 -25.97 9.43 12.81
C PHE A 405 -24.79 9.08 11.88
N VAL A 406 -25.06 8.88 10.59
CA VAL A 406 -24.02 8.57 9.59
C VAL A 406 -23.15 9.79 9.27
N ASP A 407 -23.72 10.99 9.12
CA ASP A 407 -22.97 12.25 8.96
C ASP A 407 -22.07 12.54 10.20
N LEU A 408 -22.50 12.11 11.39
CA LEU A 408 -21.75 12.21 12.65
C LEU A 408 -20.64 11.15 12.80
N LEU A 409 -20.69 10.06 12.02
CA LEU A 409 -19.68 9.00 12.00
C LEU A 409 -18.68 9.16 10.84
N VAL A 410 -19.16 9.60 9.68
CA VAL A 410 -18.39 9.86 8.46
C VAL A 410 -18.91 11.17 7.86
N PRO A 411 -18.22 12.31 8.05
CA PRO A 411 -18.59 13.53 7.34
C PRO A 411 -18.47 13.26 5.84
N CYS A 412 -19.59 13.34 5.12
CA CYS A 412 -19.68 13.02 3.69
C CYS A 412 -18.52 13.66 2.91
N LEU A 413 -17.59 12.85 2.42
CA LEU A 413 -16.78 13.21 1.26
C LEU A 413 -17.78 13.38 0.13
N LYS A 414 -18.10 14.62 -0.29
CA LYS A 414 -18.89 14.89 -1.49
C LYS A 414 -18.30 14.06 -2.64
N PRO A 415 -18.94 12.96 -3.08
CA PRO A 415 -18.65 12.45 -4.40
C PRO A 415 -19.38 13.38 -5.36
N ASP A 416 -18.85 13.55 -6.56
CA ASP A 416 -19.64 14.04 -7.69
C ASP A 416 -20.76 13.02 -7.96
N LEU A 417 -21.83 13.11 -7.18
CA LEU A 417 -23.02 12.28 -7.27
C LEU A 417 -23.80 12.76 -8.49
N ILE A 418 -23.83 11.93 -9.53
CA ILE A 418 -24.74 12.08 -10.65
C ILE A 418 -26.17 12.12 -10.08
N PRO A 419 -26.95 13.19 -10.30
CA PRO A 419 -28.30 13.28 -9.76
C PRO A 419 -29.19 12.16 -10.32
N PRO A 420 -30.21 11.71 -9.57
CA PRO A 420 -31.14 10.71 -10.07
C PRO A 420 -31.80 11.18 -11.38
N LYS A 421 -31.94 10.27 -12.35
CA LYS A 421 -32.54 10.54 -13.68
C LYS A 421 -33.98 11.10 -13.64
N ASN A 422 -34.63 11.13 -12.47
CA ASN A 422 -36.01 11.56 -12.28
C ASN A 422 -36.15 13.01 -11.78
N CYS A 423 -35.07 13.80 -11.74
CA CYS A 423 -35.24 15.23 -11.52
C CYS A 423 -35.75 15.89 -12.81
N PRO A 424 -36.93 16.53 -12.81
CA PRO A 424 -37.33 17.33 -13.94
C PRO A 424 -36.24 18.39 -14.17
N ALA A 425 -35.86 18.61 -15.43
CA ALA A 425 -35.04 19.75 -15.80
C ALA A 425 -35.85 21.02 -15.49
N THR A 426 -35.80 21.49 -14.25
CA THR A 426 -36.34 22.79 -13.88
C THR A 426 -35.40 23.83 -14.45
N PHE A 427 -35.85 24.41 -15.56
CA PHE A 427 -35.43 25.74 -16.00
C PHE A 427 -35.45 26.69 -14.80
N LYS A 428 -34.27 27.20 -14.42
CA LYS A 428 -34.06 28.62 -14.11
C LYS A 428 -32.57 28.95 -14.08
#